data_AF-A0A4Q3UMH7-F1
#
_entry.id   AF-A0A4Q3UMH7-F1
#
_cell.length_a   1.000
_cell.length_b   1.000
_cell.length_c   1.000
_cell.angle_alpha   90.00
_cell.angle_beta   90.00
_cell.angle_gamma   90.00
#
_symmetry.space_group_name_H-M   'P 1'
#
loop_
_entity.id
_entity.type
_entity.pdbx_description
1 polymer ?
#
loop_
_entity_poly.entity_id
_entity_poly.type
_entity_poly.pdbx_seq_one_letter_code
_entity_poly.pdbx_strand_id
1 'polypeptide(L)'
;MLTCYSAGLRVSEIVSLKVADIDSLRMTIHIRCAKGKKDRMVPLSKKLLEVLREYAKEYRPKKFLFEGQDGNEYSPRSVQAILAEAKQLAGVKKRGSVHSLRHSYATHLLESGTDLRYIQELLGHSSIKTTLLYTHVSIKDIGKIESPLDKLDW
;
A
#
# COMPACT_ATOMS: atom_id res chain seq x y z
N MET A 1 10.07 -2.14 2.71
CA MET A 1 9.51 -1.57 1.45
C MET A 1 8.35 -2.37 0.87
N LEU A 2 8.40 -3.70 0.89
CA LEU A 2 7.31 -4.57 0.40
C LEU A 2 5.94 -4.23 1.02
N THR A 3 5.89 -4.06 2.34
CA THR A 3 4.65 -3.67 3.05
C THR A 3 4.04 -2.39 2.49
N CYS A 4 4.86 -1.38 2.20
CA CYS A 4 4.43 -0.09 1.64
C CYS A 4 3.68 -0.28 0.32
N TYR A 5 4.26 -1.07 -0.59
CA TYR A 5 3.69 -1.34 -1.90
C TYR A 5 2.46 -2.25 -1.79
N SER A 6 2.52 -3.33 -1.02
CA SER A 6 1.43 -4.32 -0.97
C SER A 6 0.13 -3.81 -0.35
N ALA A 7 0.21 -2.77 0.48
CA ALA A 7 -0.91 -2.26 1.28
C ALA A 7 -1.15 -0.76 1.06
N GLY A 8 -0.41 -0.12 0.14
CA GLY A 8 -0.57 1.30 -0.18
C GLY A 8 -0.37 2.25 1.00
N LEU A 9 0.53 1.93 1.94
CA LEU A 9 0.65 2.68 3.19
C LEU A 9 1.37 4.03 3.03
N ARG A 10 0.96 5.03 3.84
CA ARG A 10 1.71 6.28 4.01
C ARG A 10 2.94 6.03 4.88
N VAL A 11 3.97 6.87 4.76
CA VAL A 11 5.18 6.76 5.60
C VAL A 11 4.85 6.79 7.10
N SER A 12 3.91 7.64 7.51
CA SER A 12 3.45 7.74 8.91
C SER A 12 2.74 6.47 9.39
N GLU A 13 2.04 5.78 8.49
CA GLU A 13 1.33 4.53 8.81
C GLU A 13 2.31 3.36 8.92
N ILE A 14 3.39 3.36 8.13
CA ILE A 14 4.43 2.33 8.17
C ILE A 14 5.21 2.40 9.49
N VAL A 15 5.60 3.60 9.91
CA VAL A 15 6.40 3.77 11.14
C VAL A 15 5.62 3.46 12.41
N SER A 16 4.29 3.64 12.38
CA SER A 16 3.41 3.40 13.53
C SER A 16 2.74 2.04 13.52
N LEU A 17 2.95 1.22 12.47
CA LEU A 17 2.33 -0.09 12.32
C LEU A 17 2.82 -1.04 13.42
N LYS A 18 1.91 -1.73 14.09
CA LYS A 18 2.25 -2.66 15.19
C LYS A 18 2.18 -4.11 14.74
N VAL A 19 2.89 -4.98 15.46
CA VAL A 19 2.81 -6.44 15.23
C VAL A 19 1.35 -6.92 15.37
N ALA A 20 0.64 -6.42 16.37
CA ALA A 20 -0.77 -6.74 16.63
C ALA A 20 -1.76 -6.25 15.57
N ASP A 21 -1.32 -5.42 14.61
CA ASP A 21 -2.16 -4.96 13.50
C ASP A 21 -2.16 -5.94 12.32
N ILE A 22 -1.30 -6.96 12.33
CA ILE A 22 -1.26 -8.03 11.34
C ILE A 22 -2.18 -9.18 11.78
N ASP A 23 -3.36 -9.27 11.16
CA ASP A 23 -4.29 -10.37 11.38
C ASP A 23 -4.09 -11.45 10.31
N SER A 24 -3.31 -12.48 10.65
CA SER A 24 -3.03 -13.60 9.75
C SER A 24 -4.18 -14.60 9.61
N LEU A 25 -5.20 -14.54 10.48
CA LEU A 25 -6.38 -15.41 10.37
C LEU A 25 -7.36 -14.83 9.36
N ARG A 26 -7.61 -13.52 9.46
CA ARG A 26 -8.49 -12.78 8.54
C ARG A 26 -7.79 -12.32 7.27
N MET A 27 -6.47 -12.48 7.20
CA MET A 27 -5.63 -11.99 6.11
C MET A 27 -5.83 -10.49 5.86
N THR A 28 -5.77 -9.70 6.93
CA THR A 28 -5.94 -8.24 6.89
C THR A 28 -4.88 -7.53 7.72
N ILE A 29 -4.56 -6.30 7.35
CA ILE A 29 -3.73 -5.38 8.12
C ILE A 29 -4.63 -4.24 8.62
N HIS A 30 -4.61 -3.97 9.91
CA HIS A 30 -5.36 -2.89 10.52
C HIS A 30 -4.53 -1.61 10.57
N ILE A 31 -4.89 -0.61 9.77
CA ILE A 31 -4.20 0.68 9.76
C ILE A 31 -4.93 1.64 10.68
N ARG A 32 -4.38 1.79 11.90
CA ARG A 32 -4.93 2.66 12.94
C ARG A 32 -4.53 4.10 12.76
N CYS A 33 -5.37 5.03 13.23
CA CYS A 33 -5.07 6.45 13.31
C CYS A 33 -4.59 7.06 11.98
N ALA A 34 -5.10 6.58 10.84
CA ALA A 34 -4.74 7.15 9.56
C ALA A 34 -5.15 8.64 9.49
N LYS A 35 -4.52 9.39 8.58
CA LYS A 35 -4.78 10.84 8.38
C LYS A 35 -6.28 11.14 8.44
N GLY A 36 -6.72 11.90 9.44
CA GLY A 36 -8.14 12.21 9.70
C GLY A 36 -8.83 11.35 10.76
N LYS A 37 -8.07 10.57 11.57
CA LYS A 37 -8.57 9.69 12.65
C LYS A 37 -9.53 8.59 12.16
N LYS A 38 -9.33 8.10 10.93
CA LYS A 38 -10.11 6.99 10.39
C LYS A 38 -9.26 5.75 10.35
N ASP A 39 -9.73 4.71 11.02
CA ASP A 39 -9.15 3.38 10.89
C ASP A 39 -9.60 2.76 9.57
N ARG A 40 -8.74 1.91 8.99
CA ARG A 40 -9.11 1.12 7.82
C ARG A 40 -8.42 -0.23 7.84
N MET A 41 -9.02 -1.19 7.15
CA MET A 41 -8.41 -2.49 6.90
C MET A 41 -7.95 -2.55 5.45
N VAL A 42 -6.81 -3.20 5.24
CA VAL A 42 -6.27 -3.49 3.91
C VAL A 42 -5.95 -4.99 3.80
N PRO A 43 -6.13 -5.62 2.63
CA PRO A 43 -5.79 -7.03 2.45
C PRO A 43 -4.32 -7.30 2.76
N LEU A 44 -4.05 -8.39 3.46
CA LEU A 44 -2.71 -8.92 3.66
C LEU A 44 -2.39 -9.90 2.53
N SER A 45 -1.37 -9.59 1.74
CA SER A 45 -0.88 -10.53 0.72
C SER A 45 -0.26 -11.77 1.40
N LYS A 46 -0.56 -12.97 0.87
CA LYS A 46 0.05 -14.23 1.33
C LYS A 46 1.59 -14.18 1.26
N LYS A 47 2.12 -13.65 0.16
CA LYS A 47 3.57 -13.44 -0.03
C LYS A 47 4.15 -12.48 1.01
N LEU A 48 3.41 -11.42 1.36
CA LEU A 48 3.85 -10.50 2.39
C LEU A 48 3.87 -11.20 3.76
N LEU A 49 2.85 -11.98 4.10
CA LEU A 49 2.78 -12.69 5.36
C LEU A 49 3.97 -13.65 5.54
N GLU A 50 4.35 -14.38 4.49
CA GLU A 50 5.55 -15.24 4.51
C GLU A 50 6.81 -14.43 4.83
N VAL A 51 7.03 -13.33 4.12
CA VAL A 51 8.19 -12.43 4.37
C VAL A 51 8.16 -11.85 5.78
N LEU A 52 6.99 -11.43 6.28
CA LEU A 52 6.84 -10.89 7.63
C LEU A 52 7.09 -11.94 8.72
N ARG A 53 6.77 -13.21 8.46
CA ARG A 53 7.08 -14.31 9.40
C ARG A 53 8.58 -14.54 9.50
N GLU A 54 9.31 -14.56 8.39
CA GLU A 54 10.77 -14.66 8.42
C GLU A 54 11.40 -13.45 9.12
N TYR A 55 10.93 -12.24 8.79
CA TYR A 55 11.33 -11.02 9.48
C TYR A 55 11.10 -11.11 11.00
N ALA A 56 9.93 -11.60 11.44
CA ALA A 56 9.61 -11.71 12.86
C ALA A 56 10.48 -12.75 13.59
N LYS A 57 10.92 -13.81 12.91
CA LYS A 57 11.85 -14.80 13.50
C LYS A 57 13.23 -14.20 13.75
N GLU A 58 13.72 -13.42 12.80
CA GLU A 58 15.06 -12.80 12.84
C GLU A 58 15.12 -11.63 13.82
N TYR A 59 14.22 -10.65 13.67
CA TYR A 59 14.28 -9.39 14.41
C TYR A 59 13.45 -9.37 15.69
N ARG A 60 12.50 -10.31 15.85
CA ARG A 60 11.63 -10.46 17.03
C ARG A 60 11.04 -9.13 17.55
N PRO A 61 10.34 -8.37 16.69
CA PRO A 61 9.74 -7.10 17.07
C PRO A 61 8.76 -7.29 18.23
N LYS A 62 8.75 -6.34 19.18
CA LYS A 62 7.92 -6.45 20.40
C LYS A 62 6.64 -5.65 20.31
N LYS A 63 6.70 -4.43 19.77
CA LYS A 63 5.59 -3.48 19.76
C LYS A 63 5.30 -3.01 18.35
N PHE A 64 6.28 -2.40 17.69
CA PHE A 64 6.13 -1.92 16.33
C PHE A 64 6.54 -3.04 15.37
N LEU A 65 5.88 -3.13 14.22
CA LEU A 65 6.27 -4.12 13.22
C LEU A 65 7.68 -3.84 12.70
N PHE A 66 8.07 -2.57 12.61
CA PHE A 66 9.42 -2.15 12.24
C PHE A 66 9.97 -1.22 13.33
N GLU A 67 10.95 -1.72 14.08
CA GLU A 67 11.54 -1.01 15.21
C GLU A 67 12.89 -0.39 14.82
N GLY A 68 13.13 0.83 15.29
CA GLY A 68 14.46 1.45 15.29
C GLY A 68 15.39 0.78 16.31
N GLN A 69 16.64 1.23 16.35
CA GLN A 69 17.70 0.62 17.16
C GLN A 69 17.34 0.49 18.66
N ASP A 70 16.58 1.45 19.20
CA ASP A 70 16.17 1.47 20.61
C ASP A 70 14.80 0.80 20.87
N GLY A 71 14.23 0.08 19.89
CA GLY A 71 12.89 -0.52 20.00
C GLY A 71 11.72 0.46 19.81
N ASN A 72 12.02 1.72 19.49
CA ASN A 72 11.03 2.76 19.19
C ASN A 72 10.63 2.76 17.71
N GLU A 73 9.64 3.57 17.33
CA GLU A 73 9.27 3.76 15.93
C GLU A 73 10.46 4.27 15.10
N TYR A 74 10.58 3.78 13.86
CA TYR A 74 11.45 4.45 12.90
C TYR A 74 10.99 5.90 12.67
N SER A 75 11.95 6.81 12.48
CA SER A 75 11.58 8.13 11.98
C SER A 75 11.10 8.04 10.52
N PRO A 76 10.15 8.88 10.08
CA PRO A 76 9.77 8.94 8.66
C PRO A 76 10.94 9.24 7.74
N ARG A 77 11.93 10.00 8.21
CA ARG A 77 13.17 10.31 7.48
C ARG A 77 14.03 9.07 7.28
N SER A 78 14.15 8.21 8.30
CA SER A 78 14.88 6.94 8.22
C SER A 78 14.25 6.03 7.16
N VAL A 79 12.93 5.90 7.14
CA VAL A 79 12.23 5.10 6.12
C VAL A 79 12.48 5.65 4.70
N GLN A 80 12.48 6.97 4.54
CA GLN A 80 12.80 7.58 3.25
C GLN A 80 14.25 7.36 2.84
N ALA A 81 15.20 7.43 3.78
CA ALA A 81 16.61 7.16 3.52
C ALA A 81 16.83 5.71 3.09
N ILE A 82 16.23 4.74 3.78
CA ILE A 82 16.27 3.31 3.41
C ILE A 82 15.75 3.10 1.99
N LEU A 83 14.67 3.78 1.60
CA LEU A 83 14.16 3.68 0.24
C LEU A 83 15.12 4.32 -0.79
N ALA A 84 15.72 5.46 -0.46
CA ALA A 84 16.66 6.14 -1.34
C ALA A 84 17.89 5.26 -1.61
N GLU A 85 18.44 4.64 -0.56
CA GLU A 85 19.54 3.69 -0.65
C GLU A 85 19.15 2.45 -1.46
N ALA A 86 18.00 1.84 -1.16
CA ALA A 86 17.51 0.68 -1.91
C ALA A 86 17.35 0.99 -3.41
N LYS A 87 16.90 2.21 -3.77
CA LYS A 87 16.83 2.65 -5.16
C LYS A 87 18.19 2.80 -5.81
N GLN A 88 19.17 3.34 -5.08
CA GLN A 88 20.53 3.50 -5.57
C GLN A 88 21.15 2.13 -5.85
N LEU A 89 21.03 1.19 -4.91
CA LEU A 89 21.52 -0.18 -5.05
C LEU A 89 20.84 -0.92 -6.22
N ALA A 90 19.54 -0.69 -6.43
CA ALA A 90 18.79 -1.27 -7.55
C ALA A 90 19.00 -0.55 -8.89
N GLY A 91 19.84 0.50 -8.97
CA GLY A 91 20.08 1.26 -10.19
C GLY A 91 18.87 2.07 -10.68
N VAL A 92 17.88 2.33 -9.82
CA VAL A 92 16.65 3.05 -10.18
C VAL A 92 16.90 4.56 -10.22
N LYS A 93 17.11 5.09 -11.42
CA LYS A 93 17.35 6.53 -11.65
C LYS A 93 16.12 7.41 -11.49
N LYS A 94 14.91 6.84 -11.56
CA LYS A 94 13.65 7.60 -11.47
C LYS A 94 13.49 8.23 -10.08
N ARG A 95 13.05 9.48 -10.03
CA ARG A 95 12.62 10.11 -8.77
C ARG A 95 11.45 9.33 -8.18
N GLY A 96 11.46 9.18 -6.86
CA GLY A 96 10.40 8.45 -6.18
C GLY A 96 10.67 8.28 -4.71
N SER A 97 9.59 8.28 -3.93
CA SER A 97 9.57 8.14 -2.48
C SER A 97 8.57 7.07 -2.07
N VAL A 98 8.31 6.90 -0.76
CA VAL A 98 7.26 6.02 -0.25
C VAL A 98 5.90 6.37 -0.88
N HIS A 99 5.66 7.66 -1.15
CA HIS A 99 4.44 8.09 -1.82
C HIS A 99 4.32 7.52 -3.24
N SER A 100 5.44 7.39 -3.96
CA SER A 100 5.48 6.77 -5.29
C SER A 100 5.09 5.29 -5.23
N LEU A 101 5.55 4.54 -4.23
CA LEU A 101 5.14 3.14 -4.05
C LEU A 101 3.63 3.02 -3.79
N ARG A 102 3.07 3.95 -2.99
CA ARG A 102 1.63 4.02 -2.74
C ARG A 102 0.85 4.39 -4.00
N HIS A 103 1.36 5.28 -4.84
CA HIS A 103 0.75 5.57 -6.13
C HIS A 103 0.78 4.35 -7.06
N SER A 104 1.91 3.64 -7.14
CA SER A 104 2.02 2.41 -7.92
C SER A 104 1.02 1.35 -7.46
N TYR A 105 0.82 1.17 -6.14
CA TYR A 105 -0.22 0.30 -5.62
C TYR A 105 -1.61 0.65 -6.15
N ALA A 106 -1.99 1.93 -6.06
CA ALA A 106 -3.28 2.41 -6.52
C ALA A 106 -3.48 2.23 -8.03
N THR A 107 -2.46 2.57 -8.82
CA THR A 107 -2.48 2.40 -10.28
C THR A 107 -2.60 0.92 -10.66
N HIS A 108 -1.82 0.03 -10.03
CA HIS A 108 -1.89 -1.40 -10.36
C HIS A 108 -3.24 -2.03 -9.95
N LEU A 109 -3.86 -1.59 -8.84
CA LEU A 109 -5.21 -2.02 -8.50
C LEU A 109 -6.21 -1.58 -9.58
N LEU A 110 -6.11 -0.34 -10.05
CA LEU A 110 -6.98 0.18 -11.09
C LEU A 110 -6.79 -0.55 -12.44
N GLU A 111 -5.55 -0.80 -12.83
CA GLU A 111 -5.19 -1.56 -14.04
C GLU A 111 -5.67 -3.01 -13.96
N SER A 112 -5.66 -3.62 -12.77
CA SER A 112 -6.25 -4.94 -12.53
C SER A 112 -7.78 -4.96 -12.53
N GLY A 113 -8.43 -3.81 -12.74
CA GLY A 113 -9.88 -3.67 -12.81
C GLY A 113 -10.58 -3.49 -11.46
N THR A 114 -9.83 -3.22 -10.38
CA THR A 114 -10.43 -2.93 -9.07
C THR A 114 -11.25 -1.63 -9.13
N ASP A 115 -12.45 -1.66 -8.57
CA ASP A 115 -13.33 -0.48 -8.53
C ASP A 115 -12.68 0.69 -7.77
N LEU A 116 -12.84 1.90 -8.31
CA LEU A 116 -12.26 3.12 -7.76
C LEU A 116 -12.71 3.41 -6.32
N ARG A 117 -13.94 3.00 -5.95
CA ARG A 117 -14.47 3.11 -4.58
C ARG A 117 -13.69 2.23 -3.62
N TYR A 118 -13.42 0.97 -3.97
CA TYR A 118 -12.58 0.11 -3.14
C TYR A 118 -11.15 0.65 -3.02
N ILE A 119 -10.57 1.15 -4.12
CA ILE A 119 -9.25 1.80 -4.06
C ILE A 119 -9.26 3.03 -3.14
N GLN A 120 -10.33 3.84 -3.18
CA GLN A 120 -10.49 5.00 -2.30
C GLN A 120 -10.50 4.59 -0.82
N GLU A 121 -11.24 3.54 -0.48
CA GLU A 121 -11.33 2.99 0.88
C GLU A 121 -9.99 2.42 1.35
N LEU A 122 -9.35 1.58 0.53
CA LEU A 122 -8.05 0.96 0.83
C LEU A 122 -6.94 1.99 1.06
N LEU A 123 -6.98 3.11 0.33
CA LEU A 123 -6.05 4.21 0.52
C LEU A 123 -6.47 5.15 1.67
N GLY A 124 -7.71 5.10 2.13
CA GLY A 124 -8.24 6.05 3.10
C GLY A 124 -8.19 7.47 2.56
N HIS A 125 -8.73 7.68 1.36
CA HIS A 125 -8.91 9.00 0.76
C HIS A 125 -10.28 9.57 1.15
N SER A 126 -10.29 10.75 1.77
CA SER A 126 -11.54 11.44 2.14
C SER A 126 -12.33 11.95 0.93
N SER A 127 -11.66 12.15 -0.21
CA SER A 127 -12.26 12.60 -1.45
C SER A 127 -11.91 11.66 -2.60
N ILE A 128 -12.93 11.29 -3.40
CA ILE A 128 -12.74 10.52 -4.62
C ILE A 128 -11.86 11.27 -5.64
N LYS A 129 -11.82 12.61 -5.60
CA LYS A 129 -10.98 13.43 -6.49
C LYS A 129 -9.51 13.04 -6.43
N THR A 130 -9.00 12.69 -5.24
CA THR A 130 -7.61 12.24 -5.07
C THR A 130 -7.38 10.87 -5.70
N THR A 131 -8.39 10.00 -5.72
CA THR A 131 -8.32 8.69 -6.36
C THR A 131 -8.50 8.79 -7.89
N LEU A 132 -9.29 9.75 -8.38
CA LEU A 132 -9.45 10.05 -9.80
C LEU A 132 -8.14 10.47 -10.48
N LEU A 133 -7.15 10.97 -9.74
CA LEU A 133 -5.82 11.22 -10.30
C LEU A 133 -5.20 9.97 -10.95
N TYR A 134 -5.56 8.76 -10.50
CA TYR A 134 -5.05 7.52 -11.06
C TYR A 134 -5.70 7.12 -12.39
N THR A 135 -6.92 7.61 -12.69
CA THR A 135 -7.62 7.26 -13.94
C THR A 135 -7.01 7.92 -15.16
N HIS A 136 -6.29 9.04 -15.00
CA HIS A 136 -5.52 9.64 -16.10
C HIS A 136 -4.32 8.79 -16.53
N VAL A 137 -3.82 7.92 -15.64
CA VAL A 137 -2.67 7.05 -15.92
C VAL A 137 -3.13 5.70 -16.45
N SER A 138 -4.28 5.20 -15.96
CA SER A 138 -4.95 4.00 -16.47
C SER A 138 -6.04 4.41 -17.47
N ILE A 139 -5.64 4.93 -18.63
CA ILE A 139 -6.57 5.08 -19.75
C ILE A 139 -6.85 3.66 -20.23
N LYS A 140 -7.97 3.06 -19.79
CA LYS A 140 -8.52 1.88 -20.46
C LYS A 140 -8.80 2.29 -21.91
N ASP A 141 -8.26 1.52 -22.87
CA ASP A 141 -8.55 1.71 -24.30
C ASP A 141 -10.07 1.81 -24.47
N ILE A 142 -10.58 2.96 -24.91
CA ILE A 142 -12.02 3.16 -25.15
C ILE A 142 -12.56 2.07 -26.08
N GLY A 143 -11.73 1.57 -27.00
CA GLY A 143 -12.06 0.46 -27.90
C GLY A 143 -12.26 -0.91 -27.24
N LYS A 144 -11.96 -1.08 -25.94
CA LYS A 144 -12.24 -2.31 -25.16
C LYS A 144 -13.53 -2.23 -24.34
N ILE A 145 -14.24 -1.11 -24.41
CA ILE A 145 -15.53 -0.95 -23.72
C ILE A 145 -16.60 -1.54 -24.64
N GLU A 146 -17.08 -2.73 -24.30
CA GLU A 146 -18.22 -3.36 -24.98
C GLU A 146 -19.50 -2.55 -24.76
N SER A 147 -20.27 -2.34 -25.83
CA SER A 147 -21.58 -1.70 -25.70
C SER A 147 -22.52 -2.62 -24.93
N PRO A 148 -23.36 -2.09 -24.02
CA PRO A 148 -24.43 -2.88 -23.41
C PRO A 148 -25.36 -3.52 -24.44
N LEU A 149 -25.52 -2.89 -25.62
CA LEU A 149 -26.32 -3.43 -26.72
C LEU A 149 -25.73 -4.73 -27.28
N ASP A 150 -24.40 -4.87 -27.29
CA ASP A 150 -23.71 -6.07 -27.79
C ASP A 150 -23.84 -7.27 -26.82
N LYS A 151 -24.40 -7.05 -25.62
CA LYS A 151 -24.67 -8.08 -24.60
C LYS A 151 -26.13 -8.52 -24.56
N LEU A 152 -26.97 -7.93 -25.41
CA LEU A 152 -28.37 -8.32 -25.50
C LEU A 152 -28.49 -9.39 -26.58
N ASP A 153 -28.90 -10.58 -26.16
CA ASP A 153 -29.35 -11.62 -27.09
C ASP A 153 -30.73 -11.19 -27.62
N TRP A 154 -30.81 -10.90 -28.91
CA TRP A 154 -32.06 -10.66 -29.63
C TRP A 154 -32.49 -11.88 -30.43
#